data_AF-A0A2I0GVI2-F1
#
_entry.id   AF-A0A2I0GVI2-F1
#
_cell.length_a   1.000
_cell.length_b   1.000
_cell.length_c   1.000
_cell.angle_alpha   90.00
_cell.angle_beta   90.00
_cell.angle_gamma   90.00
#
_symmetry.space_group_name_H-M   'P 1'
#
loop_
_entity.id
_entity.type
_entity.pdbx_description
1 polymer ?
#
loop_
_entity_poly.entity_id
_entity_poly.type
_entity_poly.pdbx_seq_one_letter_code
_entity_poly.pdbx_strand_id
1 'polypeptide(L)'
;MNKAISLTLATLAFTFSASAYSAQFSSIIDAMAIPKNSLNNVSGWENADEIKGVKWKWPYYESGAHDSTMEGTTKVGSSKNPNIGYTEVTITGARTFMTAIEIMIQNEGESPSKSEVNKLFGSGKVTKIASSCDSNHPNERDATYYFTRAKDQPVFIRYEINWGAAGKGGSAGGANITVANRLTDLNSRYGYEDCYDNRTLEKWLID
;
A
#
# COMPACT_ATOMS: atom_id res chain seq x y z
N MET A 1 -34.46 53.94 7.98
CA MET A 1 -34.31 53.13 6.75
C MET A 1 -32.88 52.58 6.75
N ASN A 2 -32.67 51.43 7.38
CA ASN A 2 -32.52 50.11 6.73
C ASN A 2 -31.39 50.04 5.69
N LYS A 3 -30.25 49.46 6.08
CA LYS A 3 -29.75 48.17 5.57
C LYS A 3 -28.46 47.77 6.29
N ALA A 4 -28.59 46.80 7.19
CA ALA A 4 -27.53 45.81 7.41
C ALA A 4 -27.72 44.68 6.38
N ILE A 5 -26.65 43.87 6.22
CA ILE A 5 -26.59 42.46 5.78
C ILE A 5 -25.61 42.22 4.62
N SER A 6 -24.51 41.55 5.01
CA SER A 6 -23.74 40.48 4.36
C SER A 6 -23.16 40.66 2.96
N LEU A 7 -21.89 40.24 2.80
CA LEU A 7 -21.60 39.00 2.08
C LEU A 7 -20.18 38.44 2.37
N THR A 8 -20.20 37.24 2.95
CA THR A 8 -19.34 36.05 2.70
C THR A 8 -17.83 36.10 2.86
N LEU A 9 -17.39 35.46 3.96
CA LEU A 9 -16.28 34.51 4.03
C LEU A 9 -16.15 33.70 2.74
N ALA A 10 -15.06 33.87 1.99
CA ALA A 10 -14.72 33.00 0.88
C ALA A 10 -13.21 32.90 0.74
N THR A 11 -12.57 32.07 1.58
CA THR A 11 -11.29 31.42 1.26
C THR A 11 -10.96 30.38 2.33
N LEU A 12 -11.57 29.21 2.24
CA LEU A 12 -11.07 28.01 2.92
C LEU A 12 -11.47 26.77 2.11
N ALA A 13 -10.96 26.70 0.88
CA ALA A 13 -11.22 25.57 0.01
C ALA A 13 -9.98 25.19 -0.80
N PHE A 14 -8.80 25.08 -0.19
CA PHE A 14 -7.63 24.53 -0.87
C PHE A 14 -6.65 23.90 0.13
N THR A 15 -6.93 22.68 0.60
CA THR A 15 -5.93 21.75 1.20
C THR A 15 -6.46 20.33 1.45
N PHE A 16 -7.44 19.82 0.70
CA PHE A 16 -7.99 18.47 0.95
C PHE A 16 -7.47 17.34 0.05
N SER A 17 -6.53 17.61 -0.87
CA SER A 17 -6.10 16.57 -1.83
C SER A 17 -5.04 15.61 -1.28
N ALA A 18 -4.29 15.99 -0.24
CA ALA A 18 -3.24 15.13 0.34
C ALA A 18 -3.79 14.09 1.34
N SER A 19 -5.00 14.29 1.87
CA SER A 19 -5.60 13.40 2.88
C SER A 19 -6.18 12.12 2.28
N ALA A 20 -6.68 12.16 1.03
CA ALA A 20 -7.30 11.00 0.40
C ALA A 20 -6.29 9.86 0.14
N TYR A 21 -5.08 10.20 -0.31
CA TYR A 21 -4.02 9.23 -0.61
C TYR A 21 -3.51 8.55 0.67
N SER A 22 -3.23 9.33 1.72
CA SER A 22 -2.79 8.80 3.03
C SER A 22 -3.87 7.97 3.71
N ALA A 23 -5.15 8.39 3.63
CA ALA A 23 -6.26 7.64 4.21
C ALA A 23 -6.48 6.29 3.53
N GLN A 24 -6.29 6.22 2.21
CA GLN A 24 -6.40 4.97 1.47
C GLN A 24 -5.26 4.00 1.81
N PHE A 25 -4.01 4.49 1.85
CA PHE A 25 -2.87 3.67 2.26
C PHE A 25 -2.99 3.15 3.69
N SER A 26 -3.39 4.02 4.62
CA SER A 26 -3.66 3.61 6.00
C SER A 26 -4.72 2.50 6.05
N SER A 27 -5.79 2.58 5.26
CA SER A 27 -6.82 1.53 5.25
C SER A 27 -6.33 0.18 4.73
N ILE A 28 -5.26 0.16 3.92
CA ILE A 28 -4.65 -1.09 3.42
C ILE A 28 -3.78 -1.73 4.49
N ILE A 29 -3.03 -0.90 5.24
CA ILE A 29 -2.31 -1.36 6.43
C ILE A 29 -3.29 -1.86 7.48
N ASP A 30 -4.44 -1.19 7.66
CA ASP A 30 -5.50 -1.60 8.58
C ASP A 30 -6.12 -2.95 8.16
N ALA A 31 -6.40 -3.15 6.87
CA ALA A 31 -6.91 -4.43 6.36
C ALA A 31 -5.96 -5.62 6.60
N MET A 32 -4.64 -5.35 6.60
CA MET A 32 -3.61 -6.35 6.96
C MET A 32 -3.27 -6.37 8.45
N ALA A 33 -3.82 -5.48 9.26
CA ALA A 33 -3.48 -5.39 10.68
C ALA A 33 -4.10 -6.55 11.45
N ILE A 34 -3.27 -7.27 12.20
CA ILE A 34 -3.71 -8.32 13.10
C ILE A 34 -3.59 -7.78 14.53
N PRO A 35 -4.60 -7.90 15.40
CA PRO A 35 -4.48 -7.46 16.79
C PRO A 35 -3.31 -8.15 17.50
N LYS A 36 -2.53 -7.41 18.29
CA LYS A 36 -1.33 -7.92 18.97
C LYS A 36 -1.58 -9.14 19.86
N ASN A 37 -2.79 -9.24 20.42
CA ASN A 37 -3.21 -10.34 21.29
C ASN A 37 -4.08 -11.39 20.57
N SER A 38 -4.16 -11.33 19.24
CA SER A 38 -4.86 -12.33 18.43
C SER A 38 -4.17 -13.69 18.58
N LEU A 39 -4.96 -14.75 18.67
CA LEU A 39 -4.47 -16.13 18.58
C LEU A 39 -4.16 -16.54 17.12
N ASN A 40 -4.63 -15.76 16.15
CA ASN A 40 -4.37 -15.95 14.73
C ASN A 40 -3.25 -15.01 14.26
N ASN A 41 -2.42 -15.47 13.32
CA ASN A 41 -1.33 -14.72 12.68
C ASN A 41 -1.59 -14.45 11.18
N VAL A 42 -2.87 -14.46 10.78
CA VAL A 42 -3.30 -14.20 9.40
C VAL A 42 -4.50 -13.25 9.38
N SER A 43 -4.62 -12.47 8.29
CA SER A 43 -5.73 -11.56 8.03
C SER A 43 -6.77 -12.23 7.11
N GLY A 44 -8.04 -12.22 7.49
CA GLY A 44 -9.12 -12.85 6.72
C GLY A 44 -9.52 -12.06 5.47
N TRP A 45 -10.15 -12.73 4.50
CA TRP A 45 -10.61 -12.09 3.26
C TRP A 45 -11.71 -11.04 3.49
N GLU A 46 -12.46 -11.14 4.59
CA GLU A 46 -13.45 -10.16 5.02
C GLU A 46 -12.85 -8.77 5.28
N ASN A 47 -11.56 -8.69 5.61
CA ASN A 47 -10.87 -7.42 5.81
C ASN A 47 -10.69 -6.64 4.50
N ALA A 48 -10.85 -7.27 3.33
CA ALA A 48 -10.79 -6.58 2.05
C ALA A 48 -11.86 -5.48 1.91
N ASP A 49 -13.00 -5.64 2.60
CA ASP A 49 -14.08 -4.65 2.62
C ASP A 49 -13.73 -3.38 3.42
N GLU A 50 -12.68 -3.43 4.26
CA GLU A 50 -12.20 -2.29 5.03
C GLU A 50 -11.35 -1.32 4.20
N ILE A 51 -10.89 -1.75 3.02
CA ILE A 51 -10.06 -0.94 2.13
C ILE A 51 -10.92 0.14 1.48
N LYS A 52 -10.66 1.39 1.84
CA LYS A 52 -11.50 2.53 1.45
C LYS A 52 -11.30 2.88 -0.02
N GLY A 53 -12.41 3.13 -0.72
CA GLY A 53 -12.40 3.71 -2.07
C GLY A 53 -12.08 2.73 -3.21
N VAL A 54 -11.93 1.44 -2.92
CA VAL A 54 -11.68 0.41 -3.94
C VAL A 54 -13.00 -0.11 -4.50
N LYS A 55 -13.06 -0.21 -5.83
CA LYS A 55 -14.08 -0.93 -6.57
C LYS A 55 -13.53 -2.29 -6.95
N TRP A 56 -13.99 -3.32 -6.24
CA TRP A 56 -13.62 -4.71 -6.50
C TRP A 56 -14.23 -5.20 -7.80
N LYS A 57 -13.47 -5.98 -8.58
CA LYS A 57 -13.99 -6.66 -9.78
C LYS A 57 -15.04 -7.70 -9.40
N TRP A 58 -14.82 -8.38 -8.28
CA TRP A 58 -15.68 -9.44 -7.74
C TRP A 58 -15.62 -9.40 -6.20
N PRO A 59 -16.72 -9.64 -5.48
CA PRO A 59 -16.69 -9.80 -4.02
C PRO A 59 -16.07 -11.14 -3.61
N TYR A 60 -15.39 -11.20 -2.46
CA TYR A 60 -14.64 -12.41 -2.04
C TYR A 60 -15.52 -13.66 -1.88
N TYR A 61 -16.80 -13.50 -1.53
CA TYR A 61 -17.71 -14.61 -1.24
C TYR A 61 -18.24 -15.34 -2.48
N GLU A 62 -17.94 -14.86 -3.68
CA GLU A 62 -18.41 -15.45 -4.94
C GLU A 62 -17.58 -16.70 -5.31
N SER A 63 -18.07 -17.88 -4.90
CA SER A 63 -17.41 -19.17 -5.13
C SER A 63 -16.97 -19.37 -6.59
N GLY A 64 -15.66 -19.61 -6.80
CA GLY A 64 -15.07 -19.89 -8.11
C GLY A 64 -14.45 -18.69 -8.83
N ALA A 65 -14.53 -17.48 -8.27
CA ALA A 65 -13.92 -16.28 -8.87
C ALA A 65 -12.45 -16.05 -8.47
N HIS A 66 -11.95 -16.72 -7.42
CA HIS A 66 -10.68 -16.40 -6.78
C HIS A 66 -10.14 -17.56 -5.91
N ASP A 67 -9.23 -18.34 -6.48
CA ASP A 67 -8.51 -19.39 -5.73
C ASP A 67 -7.40 -18.80 -4.82
N SER A 68 -6.84 -17.65 -5.20
CA SER A 68 -5.71 -17.02 -4.50
C SER A 68 -5.56 -15.50 -4.68
N THR A 69 -6.44 -14.84 -5.45
CA THR A 69 -6.29 -13.42 -5.82
C THR A 69 -7.61 -12.67 -5.84
N MET A 70 -7.64 -11.42 -5.39
CA MET A 70 -8.79 -10.52 -5.53
C MET A 70 -8.31 -9.18 -6.10
N GLU A 71 -8.94 -8.73 -7.17
CA GLU A 71 -8.51 -7.55 -7.91
C GLU A 71 -9.54 -6.42 -7.77
N GLY A 72 -9.04 -5.22 -7.50
CA GLY A 72 -9.82 -4.03 -7.29
C GLY A 72 -9.11 -2.81 -7.87
N THR A 73 -9.88 -1.74 -7.98
CA THR A 73 -9.45 -0.56 -8.74
C THR A 73 -9.87 0.69 -7.98
N THR A 74 -8.99 1.67 -7.91
CA THR A 74 -9.23 2.93 -7.23
C THR A 74 -8.55 4.05 -8.00
N LYS A 75 -8.88 5.29 -7.66
CA LYS A 75 -8.23 6.48 -8.21
C LYS A 75 -7.42 7.15 -7.11
N VAL A 76 -6.16 6.74 -6.96
CA VAL A 76 -5.20 7.40 -6.07
C VAL A 76 -4.07 7.97 -6.90
N GLY A 77 -3.81 9.26 -6.72
CA GLY A 77 -2.76 9.97 -7.46
C GLY A 77 -3.04 11.46 -7.55
N SER A 78 -1.98 12.24 -7.74
CA SER A 78 -2.05 13.70 -7.89
C SER A 78 -2.37 14.16 -9.32
N SER A 79 -2.47 13.21 -10.27
CA SER A 79 -2.69 13.54 -11.68
C SER A 79 -4.09 14.09 -11.92
N LYS A 80 -4.15 15.21 -12.65
CA LYS A 80 -5.40 15.84 -13.08
C LYS A 80 -6.03 15.14 -14.29
N ASN A 81 -5.29 14.27 -14.99
CA ASN A 81 -5.80 13.55 -16.14
C ASN A 81 -6.62 12.34 -15.66
N PRO A 82 -7.92 12.21 -16.02
CA PRO A 82 -8.77 11.11 -15.56
C PRO A 82 -8.33 9.73 -16.08
N ASN A 83 -7.46 9.69 -17.10
CA ASN A 83 -6.88 8.48 -17.68
C ASN A 83 -5.49 8.14 -17.07
N ILE A 84 -5.03 8.89 -16.06
CA ILE A 84 -3.72 8.75 -15.39
C ILE A 84 -3.99 8.66 -13.87
N GLY A 85 -3.28 7.78 -13.16
CA GLY A 85 -3.52 7.53 -11.73
C GLY A 85 -4.64 6.52 -11.47
N TYR A 86 -4.85 5.59 -12.42
CA TYR A 86 -5.54 4.35 -12.10
C TYR A 86 -4.63 3.55 -11.18
N THR A 87 -5.18 3.15 -10.05
CA THR A 87 -4.48 2.34 -9.07
C THR A 87 -5.12 0.98 -9.06
N GLU A 88 -4.34 -0.02 -9.38
CA GLU A 88 -4.73 -1.42 -9.26
C GLU A 88 -4.40 -1.88 -7.85
N VAL A 89 -5.38 -2.49 -7.18
CA VAL A 89 -5.21 -3.12 -5.88
C VAL A 89 -5.38 -4.61 -6.10
N THR A 90 -4.34 -5.39 -5.83
CA THR A 90 -4.40 -6.85 -5.88
C THR A 90 -4.17 -7.40 -4.48
N ILE A 91 -5.14 -8.13 -3.94
CA ILE A 91 -4.95 -8.95 -2.75
C ILE A 91 -4.56 -10.35 -3.21
N THR A 92 -3.54 -10.92 -2.60
CA THR A 92 -3.10 -12.31 -2.78
C THR A 92 -3.28 -13.05 -1.47
N GLY A 93 -3.56 -14.36 -1.53
CA GLY A 93 -3.78 -15.16 -0.34
C GLY A 93 -4.00 -16.63 -0.60
N ALA A 94 -4.13 -17.37 0.49
CA ALA A 94 -4.65 -18.74 0.46
C ALA A 94 -6.17 -18.73 0.60
N ARG A 95 -6.81 -19.91 0.50
CA ARG A 95 -8.28 -20.04 0.50
C ARG A 95 -9.00 -19.34 1.66
N THR A 96 -8.37 -19.19 2.82
CA THR A 96 -9.01 -18.65 4.04
C THR A 96 -8.38 -17.37 4.56
N PHE A 97 -7.30 -16.87 3.95
CA PHE A 97 -6.62 -15.68 4.45
C PHE A 97 -5.81 -14.97 3.36
N MET A 98 -5.61 -13.67 3.54
CA MET A 98 -4.76 -12.81 2.74
C MET A 98 -3.30 -12.95 3.18
N THR A 99 -2.37 -13.00 2.23
CA THR A 99 -0.92 -13.00 2.46
C THR A 99 -0.30 -11.63 2.18
N ALA A 100 -0.74 -10.97 1.10
CA ALA A 100 -0.24 -9.67 0.73
C ALA A 100 -1.27 -8.83 -0.04
N ILE A 101 -1.17 -7.52 0.11
CA ILE A 101 -1.92 -6.53 -0.69
C ILE A 101 -0.91 -5.71 -1.47
N GLU A 102 -1.06 -5.72 -2.79
CA GLU A 102 -0.26 -4.96 -3.74
C GLU A 102 -1.06 -3.78 -4.29
N ILE A 103 -0.39 -2.64 -4.43
CA ILE A 103 -0.97 -1.39 -4.94
C ILE A 103 -0.04 -0.88 -6.04
N MET A 104 -0.50 -0.95 -7.28
CA MET A 104 0.22 -0.40 -8.42
C MET A 104 -0.38 0.96 -8.80
N ILE A 105 0.43 2.00 -8.74
CA ILE A 105 0.06 3.38 -9.07
C ILE A 105 0.75 3.74 -10.38
N GLN A 106 -0.02 3.78 -11.47
CA GLN A 106 0.52 4.15 -12.77
C GLN A 106 0.74 5.66 -12.88
N ASN A 107 1.89 6.06 -13.44
CA ASN A 107 2.24 7.44 -13.80
C ASN A 107 2.12 8.40 -12.60
N GLU A 108 2.56 7.95 -11.43
CA GLU A 108 2.77 8.83 -10.27
C GLU A 108 3.76 9.97 -10.62
N GLY A 109 3.76 11.06 -9.86
CA GLY A 109 4.78 12.10 -10.03
C GLY A 109 6.15 11.64 -9.54
N GLU A 110 7.02 12.59 -9.22
CA GLU A 110 8.33 12.30 -8.60
C GLU A 110 8.20 11.37 -7.38
N SER A 111 9.25 10.58 -7.13
CA SER A 111 9.31 9.64 -6.01
C SER A 111 8.99 10.34 -4.69
N PRO A 112 8.06 9.84 -3.85
CA PRO A 112 7.81 10.42 -2.53
C PRO A 112 9.10 10.34 -1.72
N SER A 113 9.48 11.47 -1.14
CA SER A 113 10.57 11.56 -0.18
C SER A 113 10.33 10.61 1.00
N LYS A 114 11.40 10.27 1.72
CA LYS A 114 11.31 9.50 2.98
C LYS A 114 10.30 10.08 3.99
N SER A 115 10.15 11.40 3.99
CA SER A 115 9.17 12.15 4.78
C SER A 115 7.72 11.85 4.33
N GLU A 116 7.52 11.69 3.03
CA GLU A 116 6.21 11.38 2.44
C GLU A 116 5.84 9.92 2.68
N VAL A 117 6.77 8.97 2.56
CA VAL A 117 6.55 7.55 2.89
C VAL A 117 5.96 7.37 4.30
N ASN A 118 6.50 8.06 5.30
CA ASN A 118 5.95 8.03 6.67
C ASN A 118 4.53 8.63 6.76
N LYS A 119 4.18 9.60 5.90
CA LYS A 119 2.81 10.14 5.82
C LYS A 119 1.87 9.18 5.10
N LEU A 120 2.38 8.34 4.19
CA LEU A 120 1.58 7.32 3.51
C LEU A 120 1.11 6.26 4.50
N PHE A 121 2.01 5.76 5.34
CA PHE A 121 1.71 4.61 6.22
C PHE A 121 0.89 4.95 7.47
N GLY A 122 0.59 6.23 7.69
CA GLY A 122 -0.17 6.68 8.85
C GLY A 122 0.65 6.66 10.15
N SER A 123 -0.06 6.70 11.29
CA SER A 123 0.58 6.81 12.60
C SER A 123 1.18 5.49 13.06
N GLY A 124 2.50 5.37 13.01
CA GLY A 124 3.24 4.22 13.52
C GLY A 124 4.75 4.42 13.44
N LYS A 125 5.52 3.41 13.86
CA LYS A 125 6.97 3.42 13.74
C LYS A 125 7.39 2.61 12.51
N VAL A 126 8.12 3.26 11.61
CA VAL A 126 8.70 2.67 10.40
C VAL A 126 10.19 2.42 10.62
N THR A 127 10.64 1.18 10.40
CA THR A 127 12.05 0.79 10.45
C THR A 127 12.44 0.21 9.09
N LYS A 128 13.46 0.76 8.42
CA LYS A 128 13.94 0.18 7.16
C LYS A 128 14.63 -1.17 7.42
N ILE A 129 14.31 -2.17 6.62
CA ILE A 129 15.04 -3.44 6.55
C ILE A 129 16.03 -3.32 5.39
N ALA A 130 17.32 -3.53 5.68
CA ALA A 130 18.34 -3.54 4.64
C ALA A 130 18.19 -4.79 3.76
N SER A 131 18.36 -4.62 2.45
CA SER A 131 18.23 -5.68 1.45
C SER A 131 19.27 -5.52 0.36
N SER A 132 19.67 -6.62 -0.29
CA SER A 132 20.49 -6.59 -1.51
C SER A 132 19.76 -5.94 -2.70
N CYS A 133 18.43 -5.87 -2.65
CA CYS A 133 17.56 -5.25 -3.65
C CYS A 133 17.35 -3.75 -3.42
N ASP A 134 17.84 -3.18 -2.31
CA ASP A 134 17.69 -1.75 -2.02
C ASP A 134 18.27 -0.90 -3.15
N SER A 135 17.43 -0.10 -3.80
CA SER A 135 17.82 0.82 -4.88
C SER A 135 17.52 2.27 -4.53
N ASN A 136 18.49 3.14 -4.78
CA ASN A 136 18.38 4.59 -4.62
C ASN A 136 18.83 5.33 -5.88
N HIS A 137 18.54 4.78 -7.07
CA HIS A 137 18.79 5.45 -8.34
C HIS A 137 17.68 6.46 -8.69
N PRO A 138 17.98 7.61 -9.32
CA PRO A 138 16.97 8.65 -9.59
C PRO A 138 15.68 8.14 -10.27
N ASN A 139 15.80 7.09 -11.08
CA ASN A 139 14.70 6.50 -11.85
C ASN A 139 14.21 5.16 -11.26
N GLU A 140 14.80 4.70 -10.15
CA GLU A 140 14.47 3.43 -9.52
C GLU A 140 14.65 3.51 -8.00
N ARG A 141 13.59 3.20 -7.27
CA ARG A 141 13.63 3.08 -5.81
C ARG A 141 13.11 1.71 -5.43
N ASP A 142 13.81 1.05 -4.52
CA ASP A 142 13.31 -0.16 -3.87
C ASP A 142 13.75 -0.11 -2.41
N ALA A 143 12.78 -0.30 -1.51
CA ALA A 143 13.02 -0.32 -0.09
C ALA A 143 11.99 -1.18 0.62
N THR A 144 12.46 -1.91 1.63
CA THR A 144 11.60 -2.68 2.55
C THR A 144 11.54 -2.03 3.91
N TYR A 145 10.36 -2.04 4.52
CA TYR A 145 10.07 -1.44 5.81
C TYR A 145 9.33 -2.41 6.73
N TYR A 146 9.62 -2.29 8.01
CA TYR A 146 8.91 -2.90 9.11
C TYR A 146 8.11 -1.83 9.83
N PHE A 147 6.79 -1.96 9.82
CA PHE A 147 5.86 -1.02 10.41
C PHE A 147 5.23 -1.59 11.68
N THR A 148 5.18 -0.76 12.73
CA THR A 148 4.63 -1.17 14.05
C THR A 148 3.70 -0.12 14.62
N ARG A 149 2.61 -0.59 15.24
CA ARG A 149 1.66 0.21 16.03
C ARG A 149 1.41 -0.45 17.38
N ALA A 150 0.87 0.31 18.33
CA ALA A 150 0.74 -0.15 19.71
C ALA A 150 -0.21 -1.35 19.88
N LYS A 151 -1.26 -1.44 19.05
CA LYS A 151 -2.36 -2.41 19.18
C LYS A 151 -2.28 -3.58 18.20
N ASP A 152 -1.40 -3.49 17.21
CA ASP A 152 -1.34 -4.43 16.09
C ASP A 152 -0.02 -5.20 16.12
N GLN A 153 -0.06 -6.40 15.55
CA GLN A 153 1.15 -7.07 15.11
C GLN A 153 1.83 -6.23 14.02
N PRO A 154 3.16 -6.35 13.89
CA PRO A 154 3.90 -5.67 12.84
C PRO A 154 3.45 -6.09 11.43
N VAL A 155 3.61 -5.19 10.47
CA VAL A 155 3.48 -5.51 9.04
C VAL A 155 4.74 -5.11 8.30
N PHE A 156 5.01 -5.81 7.21
CA PHE A 156 6.09 -5.51 6.28
C PHE A 156 5.52 -4.74 5.09
N ILE A 157 6.28 -3.76 4.61
CA ILE A 157 5.89 -2.93 3.48
C ILE A 157 7.08 -2.84 2.52
N ARG A 158 6.88 -3.20 1.26
CA ARG A 158 7.84 -2.94 0.18
C ARG A 158 7.34 -1.78 -0.66
N TYR A 159 8.25 -0.89 -1.01
CA TYR A 159 8.00 0.27 -1.84
C TYR A 159 8.95 0.25 -3.03
N GLU A 160 8.40 0.09 -4.23
CA GLU A 160 9.13 0.02 -5.49
C GLU A 160 8.68 1.15 -6.42
N ILE A 161 9.63 1.76 -7.14
CA ILE A 161 9.38 2.70 -8.22
C ILE A 161 10.28 2.33 -9.38
N ASN A 162 9.73 2.36 -10.60
CA ASN A 162 10.54 2.25 -11.80
C ASN A 162 10.07 3.21 -12.90
N TRP A 163 10.92 4.15 -13.30
CA TRP A 163 10.67 5.11 -14.38
C TRP A 163 11.38 4.75 -15.69
N GLY A 164 12.00 3.57 -15.77
CA GLY A 164 12.72 3.10 -16.95
C GLY A 164 11.82 2.55 -18.06
N ALA A 165 12.27 2.68 -19.32
CA ALA A 165 11.58 2.18 -20.52
C ALA A 165 11.43 0.63 -20.57
N ALA A 166 12.15 -0.09 -19.70
CA ALA A 166 12.02 -1.51 -19.47
C ALA A 166 11.67 -1.72 -18.00
N GLY A 167 10.46 -1.37 -17.59
CA GLY A 167 9.99 -1.61 -16.22
C GLY A 167 10.08 -3.10 -15.92
N LYS A 168 11.02 -3.50 -15.04
CA LYS A 168 10.94 -4.82 -14.42
C LYS A 168 9.76 -4.81 -13.45
N GLY A 169 8.88 -5.81 -13.54
CA GLY A 169 7.81 -6.02 -12.56
C GLY A 169 6.53 -5.20 -12.75
N GLY A 170 6.16 -4.81 -13.99
CA GLY A 170 4.85 -4.18 -14.25
C GLY A 170 4.75 -2.68 -13.93
N SER A 171 5.69 -2.12 -13.16
CA SER A 171 5.68 -0.72 -12.72
C SER A 171 6.31 0.27 -13.72
N ALA A 172 6.30 0.01 -15.03
CA ALA A 172 6.92 0.91 -16.01
C ALA A 172 6.24 2.30 -15.95
N GLY A 173 6.94 3.27 -15.38
CA GLY A 173 6.40 4.60 -15.13
C GLY A 173 5.45 4.67 -13.93
N GLY A 174 5.70 3.94 -12.84
CA GLY A 174 4.82 3.94 -11.66
C GLY A 174 5.49 3.51 -10.36
N ALA A 175 4.69 3.50 -9.30
CA ALA A 175 5.05 2.96 -8.00
C ALA A 175 4.27 1.67 -7.72
N ASN A 176 4.92 0.69 -7.11
CA ASN A 176 4.30 -0.50 -6.56
C ASN A 176 4.54 -0.55 -5.05
N ILE A 177 3.49 -0.80 -4.28
CA ILE A 177 3.55 -0.85 -2.82
C ILE A 177 2.87 -2.11 -2.36
N THR A 178 3.64 -2.99 -1.71
CA THR A 178 3.16 -4.28 -1.22
C THR A 178 3.17 -4.29 0.30
N VAL A 179 2.07 -4.72 0.92
CA VAL A 179 1.91 -4.85 2.38
C VAL A 179 1.64 -6.31 2.72
N ALA A 180 2.35 -6.86 3.70
CA ALA A 180 2.22 -8.25 4.13
C ALA A 180 2.44 -8.43 5.63
N ASN A 181 1.90 -9.51 6.21
CA ASN A 181 2.17 -9.88 7.61
C ASN A 181 3.51 -10.60 7.79
N ARG A 182 4.08 -11.16 6.71
CA ARG A 182 5.39 -11.84 6.73
C ARG A 182 6.33 -11.26 5.68
N LEU A 183 7.61 -11.19 6.01
CA LEU A 183 8.65 -10.67 5.11
C LEU A 183 8.74 -11.48 3.81
N THR A 184 8.54 -12.80 3.89
CA THR A 184 8.57 -13.71 2.74
C THR A 184 7.45 -13.46 1.73
N ASP A 185 6.32 -12.91 2.20
CA ASP A 185 5.13 -12.76 1.38
C ASP A 185 5.21 -11.50 0.49
N LEU A 186 6.16 -10.59 0.78
CA LEU A 186 6.44 -9.39 -0.03
C LEU A 186 7.01 -9.70 -1.43
N ASN A 187 7.54 -10.91 -1.65
CA ASN A 187 8.33 -11.24 -2.84
C ASN A 187 7.62 -12.19 -3.82
N SER A 188 6.43 -12.68 -3.46
CA SER A 188 5.77 -13.81 -4.11
C SER A 188 5.32 -13.57 -5.56
N ARG A 189 5.11 -12.32 -6.00
CA ARG A 189 4.60 -12.03 -7.35
C ARG A 189 5.67 -11.86 -8.43
N TYR A 190 6.90 -11.47 -8.10
CA TYR A 190 7.92 -11.08 -9.09
C TYR A 190 9.26 -11.84 -8.99
N GLY A 191 9.35 -12.92 -8.21
CA GLY A 191 10.54 -13.77 -8.17
C GLY A 191 11.72 -13.14 -7.41
N TYR A 192 11.45 -12.38 -6.37
CA TYR A 192 12.46 -11.72 -5.53
C TYR A 192 12.96 -12.60 -4.38
N GLU A 193 13.07 -13.91 -4.62
CA GLU A 193 13.42 -14.90 -3.59
C GLU A 193 14.83 -14.64 -2.96
N ASP A 194 15.67 -13.82 -3.59
CA ASP A 194 17.07 -13.58 -3.21
C ASP A 194 17.36 -12.19 -2.59
N CYS A 195 16.34 -11.41 -2.21
CA CYS A 195 16.55 -10.04 -1.69
C CYS A 195 17.06 -9.98 -0.23
N TYR A 196 16.89 -11.06 0.54
CA TYR A 196 17.23 -11.09 1.96
C TYR A 196 18.08 -12.32 2.26
N ASP A 197 19.17 -12.13 3.01
CA ASP A 197 19.95 -13.26 3.51
C ASP A 197 19.17 -14.03 4.60
N ASN A 198 19.53 -15.29 4.83
CA ASN A 198 18.88 -16.15 5.82
C ASN A 198 18.87 -15.51 7.22
N ARG A 199 19.92 -14.78 7.58
CA ARG A 199 20.02 -14.11 8.88
C ARG A 199 18.98 -12.99 9.03
N THR A 200 18.70 -12.27 7.95
CA THR A 200 17.69 -11.23 7.90
C THR A 200 16.31 -11.85 7.95
N LEU A 201 16.07 -12.94 7.20
CA LEU A 201 14.82 -13.69 7.27
C LEU A 201 14.58 -14.18 8.70
N GLU A 202 15.54 -14.88 9.31
CA GLU A 202 15.46 -15.38 10.70
C GLU A 202 15.17 -14.27 11.71
N LYS A 203 15.84 -13.11 11.58
CA LYS A 203 15.62 -11.96 12.47
C LYS A 203 14.19 -11.43 12.43
N TRP A 204 13.54 -11.52 11.28
CA TRP A 204 12.23 -10.93 11.01
C TRP A 204 11.13 -11.98 10.82
N LEU A 205 11.41 -13.27 11.10
CA LEU A 205 10.37 -14.27 11.23
C LEU A 205 9.44 -13.81 12.36
N ILE A 206 8.18 -13.57 12.01
CA ILE A 206 7.09 -13.39 12.96
C ILE A 206 6.48 -14.78 13.13
N ASP A 207 6.59 -15.35 14.33
CA ASP A 207 5.90 -16.58 14.73
C ASP A 207 4.36 -16.38 14.70
#